data_AF-A0A1S1P280-F1
#
_entry.id   AF-A0A1S1P280-F1
#
_cell.length_a   1.000
_cell.length_b   1.000
_cell.length_c   1.000
_cell.angle_alpha   90.00
_cell.angle_beta   90.00
_cell.angle_gamma   90.00
#
_symmetry.space_group_name_H-M   'P 1'
#
loop_
_entity.id
_entity.type
_entity.pdbx_description
1 polymer ?
#
loop_
_entity_poly.entity_id
_entity_poly.type
_entity_poly.pdbx_seq_one_letter_code
_entity_poly.pdbx_strand_id
1 'polypeptide(L)' 'MMLMAARQIASHEAFAEDAVSWMSITERADNEEGAAALRAMVTSRKAEAAIMREVMGHLACVLSEMPIEKA' A
#
# COMPACT_ATOMS: atom_id res chain seq x y z
N MET A 1 -14.88 2.80 7.99
CA MET A 1 -13.72 3.52 7.42
C MET A 1 -12.40 2.77 7.61
N MET A 2 -12.00 2.36 8.82
CA MET A 2 -10.75 1.58 9.00
C MET A 2 -10.68 0.27 8.19
N LEU A 3 -11.80 -0.45 8.06
CA LEU A 3 -11.89 -1.64 7.20
C LEU A 3 -11.60 -1.35 5.71
N MET A 4 -11.95 -0.16 5.23
CA MET A 4 -11.63 0.24 3.84
C MET A 4 -10.14 0.55 3.71
N ALA A 5 -9.54 1.26 4.66
CA ALA A 5 -8.11 1.55 4.65
C ALA A 5 -7.27 0.27 4.73
N ALA A 6 -7.64 -0.68 5.61
CA ALA A 6 -7.00 -1.99 5.69
C ALA A 6 -7.10 -2.78 4.38
N ARG A 7 -8.27 -2.75 3.73
CA ARG A 7 -8.46 -3.37 2.40
C ARG A 7 -7.62 -2.71 1.32
N GLN A 8 -7.47 -1.38 1.36
CA GLN A 8 -6.66 -0.61 0.42
C GLN A 8 -5.17 -0.95 0.57
N ILE A 9 -4.69 -1.05 1.82
CA ILE A 9 -3.31 -1.48 2.12
C ILE A 9 -3.06 -2.87 1.54
N ALA A 10 -3.92 -3.85 1.85
CA ALA A 10 -3.78 -5.21 1.32
C ALA A 10 -3.78 -5.23 -0.21
N SER A 11 -4.64 -4.41 -0.85
CA SER A 11 -4.67 -4.28 -2.30
C SER A 11 -3.38 -3.71 -2.89
N HIS A 12 -2.76 -2.73 -2.22
CA HIS A 12 -1.50 -2.14 -2.68
C HIS A 12 -0.33 -3.12 -2.53
N GLU A 13 -0.35 -3.95 -1.49
CA GLU A 13 0.67 -4.99 -1.28
C GLU A 13 0.56 -6.11 -2.30
N ALA A 14 -0.65 -6.62 -2.53
CA ALA A 14 -0.89 -7.62 -3.57
C ALA A 14 -0.45 -7.13 -4.95
N PHE A 15 -0.79 -5.88 -5.31
CA PHE A 15 -0.31 -5.27 -6.55
C PHE A 15 1.22 -5.22 -6.61
N ALA A 16 1.89 -4.86 -5.52
CA ALA A 16 3.34 -4.77 -5.49
C ALA A 16 4.01 -6.14 -5.69
N GLU A 17 3.43 -7.20 -5.15
CA GLU A 17 3.88 -8.58 -5.36
C GLU A 17 3.66 -9.03 -6.82
N ASP A 18 2.48 -8.80 -7.38
CA ASP A 18 2.14 -9.15 -8.76
C ASP A 18 3.01 -8.38 -9.77
N ALA A 19 3.26 -7.09 -9.53
CA ALA A 19 4.06 -6.26 -10.39
C ALA A 19 5.54 -6.68 -10.44
N VAL A 20 6.08 -7.27 -9.36
CA VAL A 20 7.42 -7.87 -9.36
C VAL A 20 7.46 -9.07 -10.32
N SER A 21 6.40 -9.87 -10.38
CA SER A 21 6.28 -10.97 -11.34
C SER A 21 6.26 -10.46 -12.78
N TRP A 22 5.49 -9.39 -13.05
CA TRP A 22 5.43 -8.76 -14.38
C TRP A 22 6.72 -8.09 -14.81
N MET A 23 7.49 -7.52 -13.88
CA MET A 23 8.81 -6.93 -14.18
C MET A 23 9.74 -7.95 -14.84
N SER A 24 9.75 -9.20 -14.35
CA SER A 24 10.56 -10.26 -14.93
C SER A 24 10.19 -10.58 -16.39
N ILE A 25 8.92 -10.36 -16.77
CA ILE A 25 8.43 -10.53 -18.13
C ILE A 25 8.88 -9.35 -19.00
N THR A 26 8.74 -8.12 -18.51
CA THR A 26 9.15 -6.92 -19.26
C THR A 26 10.67 -6.86 -19.48
N GLU A 27 11.46 -7.29 -18.50
CA GLU A 27 12.92 -7.36 -18.61
C GLU A 27 13.36 -8.41 -19.64
N ARG A 28 12.66 -9.56 -19.73
CA ARG A 28 12.92 -10.58 -20.76
C ARG A 28 12.49 -10.17 -22.17
N ALA A 29 11.61 -9.19 -22.28
CA ALA A 29 11.11 -8.65 -23.54
C ALA A 29 11.93 -7.43 -24.02
N ASP A 30 13.07 -7.14 -23.39
CA ASP A 30 13.91 -5.96 -23.64
C ASP A 30 13.13 -4.63 -23.56
N ASN A 31 12.01 -4.61 -22.84
CA ASN A 31 11.17 -3.43 -22.66
C ASN A 31 11.55 -2.71 -21.36
N GLU A 32 12.69 -2.02 -21.41
CA GLU A 32 13.22 -1.27 -20.26
C GLU A 32 12.27 -0.17 -19.77
N GLU A 33 11.54 0.49 -20.68
CA GLU A 33 10.56 1.52 -20.33
C GLU A 33 9.39 0.94 -19.53
N GLY A 34 8.85 -0.21 -19.96
CA GLY A 34 7.81 -0.93 -19.24
C GLY A 34 8.29 -1.41 -17.87
N ALA A 35 9.52 -1.91 -17.78
CA ALA A 35 10.12 -2.32 -16.51
C ALA A 35 10.31 -1.12 -15.56
N ALA A 36 10.76 0.04 -16.07
CA ALA A 36 10.91 1.26 -15.29
C ALA A 36 9.55 1.79 -14.78
N ALA A 37 8.51 1.77 -15.62
CA ALA A 37 7.16 2.16 -15.23
C ALA A 37 6.60 1.25 -14.13
N LEU A 38 6.79 -0.07 -14.23
CA LEU A 38 6.40 -1.03 -13.19
C LEU A 38 7.14 -0.76 -11.87
N ARG A 39 8.45 -0.54 -11.89
CA ARG A 39 9.23 -0.19 -10.69
C ARG A 39 8.72 1.09 -10.02
N ALA A 40 8.39 2.12 -10.81
CA ALA A 40 7.83 3.36 -10.30
C ALA A 40 6.47 3.14 -9.62
N MET A 41 5.59 2.35 -10.25
CA MET A 41 4.29 1.99 -9.66
C MET A 41 4.43 1.20 -8.36
N VAL A 42 5.31 0.19 -8.32
CA VAL A 42 5.58 -0.60 -7.09
C VAL A 42 6.04 0.32 -5.97
N THR A 43 6.97 1.23 -6.26
CA THR A 43 7.50 2.19 -5.28
C THR A 43 6.40 3.10 -4.74
N SER A 44 5.58 3.65 -5.63
CA SER A 44 4.43 4.50 -5.26
C SER A 44 3.42 3.76 -4.37
N ARG A 45 3.02 2.54 -4.75
CA ARG A 45 2.03 1.76 -3.97
C ARG A 45 2.54 1.36 -2.59
N LYS A 46 3.83 1.01 -2.47
CA LYS A 46 4.47 0.76 -1.17
C LYS A 46 4.49 2.01 -0.29
N ALA A 47 4.81 3.18 -0.86
CA ALA A 47 4.78 4.44 -0.13
C ALA A 47 3.36 4.79 0.36
N GLU A 48 2.34 4.65 -0.50
CA GLU A 48 0.94 4.87 -0.13
C GLU A 48 0.48 3.91 0.98
N ALA A 49 0.86 2.63 0.90
CA ALA A 49 0.57 1.64 1.94
C ALA A 49 1.20 2.01 3.30
N ALA A 50 2.46 2.49 3.29
CA ALA A 50 3.14 2.94 4.50
C ALA A 50 2.42 4.14 5.15
N ILE A 51 2.05 5.15 4.36
CA ILE A 51 1.31 6.33 4.84
C ILE A 51 -0.04 5.91 5.44
N MET A 52 -0.78 5.02 4.76
CA MET A 52 -2.07 4.55 5.28
C MET A 52 -1.92 3.81 6.62
N ARG A 53 -0.86 3.02 6.79
CA ARG A 53 -0.56 2.36 8.08
C ARG A 53 -0.27 3.35 9.19
N GLU A 54 0.53 4.37 8.90
CA GLU A 54 0.86 5.43 9.85
C GLU A 54 -0.39 6.18 10.30
N VAL A 55 -1.24 6.59 9.36
CA VAL A 55 -2.52 7.26 9.64
C VAL A 55 -3.44 6.36 10.48
N MET A 56 -3.53 5.07 10.16
CA MET A 56 -4.32 4.13 10.96
C MET A 56 -3.76 3.98 12.38
N GLY A 57 -2.44 3.95 12.54
CA GLY A 57 -1.78 3.92 13.85
C GLY A 57 -2.11 5.16 14.68
N HIS A 58 -1.99 6.35 14.09
CA HIS A 58 -2.36 7.61 14.75
C HIS A 58 -3.84 7.65 15.15
N LEU A 59 -4.74 7.21 14.26
CA LEU A 59 -6.16 7.16 14.56
C LEU A 59 -6.47 6.20 15.72
N ALA A 60 -5.78 5.05 15.77
CA ALA A 60 -5.92 4.11 16.88
C ALA A 60 -5.47 4.72 18.22
N CYS A 61 -4.36 5.47 18.24
CA CYS A 61 -3.91 6.19 19.43
C CYS A 61 -4.97 7.19 19.89
N VAL A 62 -5.46 8.06 18.99
CA VAL A 62 -6.50 9.06 19.33
C VAL A 62 -7.75 8.40 19.90
N LEU A 63 -8.23 7.32 19.29
CA LEU A 63 -9.41 6.60 19.77
C LEU A 63 -9.18 5.92 21.12
N SER A 64 -7.96 5.49 21.42
CA SER A 64 -7.62 4.89 22.72
C SER A 64 -7.63 5.91 23.87
N GLU A 65 -7.41 7.18 23.55
CA GLU A 65 -7.42 8.29 24.51
C GLU A 65 -8.81 8.92 24.68
N MET A 66 -9.77 8.58 23.81
CA MET A 66 -11.14 9.08 23.95
C MET A 66 -11.78 8.49 25.21
N PRO A 67 -12.24 9.34 26.15
CA PRO A 67 -12.92 8.84 27.33
C PRO A 67 -14.17 8.07 26.90
N ILE A 68 -14.32 6.85 27.41
CA ILE A 68 -15.58 6.11 27.31
C ILE A 68 -16.55 6.87 28.21
N GLU A 69 -17.26 7.84 27.64
CA GLU A 69 -18.43 8.41 28.30
C GLU A 69 -19.35 7.23 28.61
N LYS A 70 -19.50 6.95 29.91
CA LYS A 70 -20.38 5.90 30.41
C LYS A 70 -21.80 6.25 29.97
N ALA A 71 -22.31 5.53 28.97
CA ALA A 71 -23.72 5.45 28.65
C ALA A 71 -24.52 4.87 29.83
#